data_AF-A0A2T9YAX8-F1
#
_entry.id   AF-A0A2T9YAX8-F1
#
_cell.length_a   1.000
_cell.length_b   1.000
_cell.length_c   1.000
_cell.angle_alpha   90.00
_cell.angle_beta   90.00
_cell.angle_gamma   90.00
#
_symmetry.space_group_name_H-M   'P 1'
#
loop_
_entity.id
_entity.type
_entity.pdbx_description
1 polymer ?
#
loop_
_entity_poly.entity_id
_entity_poly.type
_entity_poly.pdbx_seq_one_letter_code
_entity_poly.pdbx_strand_id
1 'polypeptide(L)'
;FPGTLQDVFAQRNAQPFVSISFNFSSPIYREVVDLIKKFNTLNKEIADYNLSPAQLMSNVIDNMFFVMLEEKSWSDANGKPCVFSYKGVHQLVLDTHFFLKLCGNLVSKNANRLANKVCEKSLRIYFSSNKSSGEPMMGRTWYDQRVEKAISNLGKDFVSFGK
;
A
#
# COMPACT_ATOMS: atom_id res chain seq x y z
N PHE A 1 29.82 -17.84 -4.33
CA PHE A 1 28.81 -17.05 -5.07
C PHE A 1 29.34 -15.62 -5.18
N PRO A 2 29.45 -15.04 -6.40
CA PRO A 2 29.95 -13.67 -6.56
C PRO A 2 29.01 -12.70 -5.82
N GLY A 3 29.60 -11.83 -5.01
CA GLY A 3 28.89 -11.01 -4.02
C GLY A 3 28.32 -9.71 -4.56
N THR A 4 28.70 -9.29 -5.77
CA THR A 4 28.20 -8.08 -6.41
C THR A 4 27.89 -8.29 -7.88
N LEU A 5 26.97 -7.49 -8.44
CA LEU A 5 26.63 -7.50 -9.88
C LEU A 5 27.85 -7.15 -10.76
N GLN A 6 28.81 -6.41 -10.21
CA GLN A 6 30.06 -6.04 -10.88
C GLN A 6 30.97 -7.27 -11.09
N ASP A 7 30.96 -8.21 -10.14
CA ASP A 7 31.70 -9.48 -10.22
C ASP A 7 31.11 -10.46 -11.24
N VAL A 8 29.81 -10.36 -11.52
CA VAL A 8 29.12 -11.15 -12.55
C VAL A 8 29.46 -10.63 -13.95
N PHE A 9 29.66 -9.31 -14.09
CA PHE A 9 30.02 -8.65 -15.35
C PHE A 9 31.45 -8.91 -15.81
N ALA A 10 32.40 -9.02 -14.87
CA ALA A 10 33.79 -9.33 -15.18
C ALA A 10 33.99 -10.76 -15.74
N GLN A 11 32.95 -11.59 -15.69
CA GLN A 11 32.98 -12.94 -16.26
C GLN A 11 32.72 -12.88 -17.76
N ARG A 12 33.64 -13.46 -18.54
CA ARG A 12 33.59 -13.53 -20.01
C ARG A 12 32.29 -14.13 -20.60
N ASN A 13 31.44 -14.75 -19.78
CA ASN A 13 30.23 -15.47 -20.18
C ASN A 13 28.95 -14.95 -19.51
N ALA A 14 28.87 -13.65 -19.15
CA ALA A 14 27.63 -13.08 -18.63
C ALA A 14 26.47 -13.27 -19.64
N GLN A 15 25.31 -13.71 -19.13
CA GLN A 15 24.15 -14.01 -19.97
C GLN A 15 23.62 -12.74 -20.66
N PRO A 16 23.14 -12.81 -21.92
CA PRO A 16 22.73 -11.63 -22.70
C PRO A 16 21.70 -10.72 -22.03
N PHE A 17 20.82 -11.27 -21.16
CA PHE A 17 19.84 -10.48 -20.44
C PHE A 17 20.47 -9.52 -19.41
N VAL A 18 21.66 -9.85 -18.89
CA VAL A 18 22.45 -8.97 -18.02
C VAL A 18 22.87 -7.71 -18.81
N SER A 19 23.23 -7.86 -20.08
CA SER A 19 23.56 -6.76 -20.99
C SER A 19 22.33 -5.92 -21.37
N ILE A 20 21.16 -6.55 -21.51
CA ILE A 20 19.88 -5.86 -21.83
C ILE A 20 19.40 -5.01 -20.65
N SER A 21 19.63 -5.47 -19.41
CA SER A 21 19.29 -4.74 -18.17
C SER A 21 20.13 -3.49 -17.89
N PHE A 22 21.01 -3.10 -18.83
CA PHE A 22 21.82 -1.89 -18.74
C PHE A 22 21.93 -1.14 -20.09
N ASN A 23 20.98 -1.34 -21.02
CA ASN A 23 20.86 -0.44 -22.17
C ASN A 23 20.29 0.91 -21.72
N PHE A 24 21.12 1.76 -21.12
CA PHE A 24 20.74 3.12 -20.67
C PHE A 24 20.25 4.02 -21.81
N SER A 25 20.46 3.63 -23.07
CA SER A 25 19.93 4.31 -24.25
C SER A 25 18.49 3.90 -24.57
N SER A 26 17.97 2.84 -23.93
CA SER A 26 16.59 2.40 -24.07
C SER A 26 15.64 3.47 -23.51
N PRO A 27 14.51 3.77 -24.20
CA PRO A 27 13.52 4.75 -23.75
C PRO A 27 13.04 4.52 -22.31
N ILE A 28 12.96 3.26 -21.88
CA ILE A 28 12.55 2.87 -20.52
C ILE A 28 13.53 3.41 -19.46
N TYR A 29 14.83 3.48 -19.75
CA TYR A 29 15.82 4.03 -18.81
C TYR A 29 15.76 5.56 -18.74
N ARG A 30 15.33 6.25 -19.80
CA ARG A 30 15.11 7.71 -19.74
C ARG A 30 14.00 8.06 -18.76
N GLU A 31 12.88 7.33 -18.81
CA GLU A 31 11.77 7.54 -17.87
C GLU A 31 12.17 7.24 -16.42
N VAL A 32 12.95 6.17 -16.20
CA VAL A 32 13.48 5.82 -14.88
C VAL A 32 14.48 6.86 -14.37
N VAL A 33 15.39 7.35 -15.22
CA VAL A 33 16.35 8.41 -14.86
C VAL A 33 15.64 9.70 -14.52
N ASP A 34 14.61 10.08 -15.27
CA ASP A 34 13.82 11.28 -14.99
C ASP A 34 13.02 11.13 -13.70
N LEU A 35 12.51 9.94 -13.41
CA LEU A 35 11.87 9.63 -12.14
C LEU A 35 12.86 9.73 -10.96
N ILE A 36 14.07 9.17 -11.09
CA ILE A 36 15.13 9.27 -10.08
C ILE A 36 15.52 10.73 -9.84
N LYS A 37 15.66 11.53 -10.91
CA LYS A 37 15.93 12.97 -10.78
C LYS A 37 14.83 13.68 -10.00
N LYS A 38 13.56 13.41 -10.31
CA LYS A 38 12.40 13.97 -9.58
C LYS A 38 12.42 13.58 -8.10
N PHE A 39 12.73 12.32 -7.79
CA PHE A 39 12.86 11.87 -6.40
C PHE A 39 14.02 12.55 -5.66
N ASN A 40 15.17 12.71 -6.31
CA ASN A 40 16.31 13.40 -5.70
C ASN A 40 16.04 14.89 -5.49
N THR A 41 15.37 15.56 -6.42
CA THR A 41 14.92 16.95 -6.25
C THR A 41 13.95 17.05 -5.09
N LEU A 42 12.93 16.18 -5.03
CA LEU A 42 11.97 16.17 -3.95
C LEU A 42 12.65 15.92 -2.59
N ASN A 43 13.57 14.96 -2.51
CA ASN A 43 14.30 14.67 -1.27
C ASN A 43 15.14 15.86 -0.80
N LYS A 44 15.76 16.58 -1.74
CA LYS A 44 16.50 17.80 -1.45
C LYS A 44 15.57 18.92 -0.97
N GLU A 45 14.44 19.13 -1.62
CA GLU A 45 13.43 20.11 -1.20
C GLU A 45 12.85 19.79 0.18
N ILE A 46 12.60 18.51 0.49
CA ILE A 46 12.14 18.09 1.83
C ILE A 46 13.16 18.49 2.90
N ALA A 47 14.46 18.30 2.63
CA ALA A 47 15.53 18.70 3.54
C ALA A 47 15.67 20.23 3.63
N ASP A 48 15.69 20.91 2.49
CA ASP A 48 15.90 22.37 2.40
C ASP A 48 14.74 23.16 3.06
N TYR A 49 13.50 22.67 2.95
CA TYR A 49 12.32 23.28 3.57
C TYR A 49 12.04 22.78 5.00
N ASN A 50 12.89 21.93 5.59
CA ASN A 50 12.66 21.28 6.89
C ASN A 50 11.29 20.59 6.99
N LEU A 51 10.80 20.02 5.90
CA LEU A 51 9.52 19.32 5.89
C LEU A 51 9.67 18.01 6.66
N SER A 52 8.81 17.80 7.66
CA SER A 52 8.84 16.56 8.44
C SER A 52 8.47 15.36 7.56
N PRO A 53 9.36 14.37 7.38
CA PRO A 53 9.04 13.17 6.59
C PRO A 53 7.84 12.41 7.16
N ALA A 54 7.67 12.41 8.49
CA ALA A 54 6.52 11.81 9.14
C ALA A 54 5.20 12.51 8.78
N GLN A 55 5.20 13.84 8.68
CA GLN A 55 4.02 14.60 8.24
C GLN A 55 3.70 14.35 6.77
N LEU A 56 4.71 14.23 5.91
CA LEU A 56 4.52 13.87 4.50
C LEU A 56 3.90 12.47 4.38
N MET A 57 4.43 11.49 5.09
CA MET A 57 3.87 10.13 5.11
C MET A 57 2.45 10.10 5.67
N SER A 58 2.17 10.87 6.72
CA SER A 58 0.82 11.05 7.25
C SER A 58 -0.14 11.61 6.18
N ASN A 59 0.29 12.62 5.41
CA ASN A 59 -0.53 13.20 4.34
C ASN A 59 -0.72 12.23 3.17
N VAL A 60 0.27 11.39 2.86
CA VAL A 60 0.14 10.33 1.85
C VAL A 60 -0.90 9.31 2.28
N ILE A 61 -0.89 8.87 3.54
CA ILE A 61 -1.88 7.93 4.09
C ILE A 61 -3.28 8.55 4.06
N ASP A 62 -3.42 9.81 4.45
CA ASP A 62 -4.68 10.56 4.35
C ASP A 62 -5.20 10.56 2.91
N ASN A 63 -4.34 10.93 1.95
CA ASN A 63 -4.72 11.01 0.55
C ASN A 63 -5.06 9.63 -0.03
N MET A 64 -4.38 8.57 0.40
CA MET A 64 -4.70 7.20 -0.01
C MET A 64 -6.16 6.86 0.33
N PHE A 65 -6.58 7.06 1.58
CA PHE A 65 -7.97 6.78 1.97
C PHE A 65 -8.97 7.76 1.36
N PHE A 66 -8.57 9.01 1.10
CA PHE A 66 -9.40 9.96 0.37
C PHE A 66 -9.67 9.47 -1.06
N VAL A 67 -8.63 9.09 -1.80
CA VAL A 67 -8.75 8.54 -3.16
C VAL A 67 -9.58 7.26 -3.14
N MET A 68 -9.37 6.37 -2.17
CA MET A 68 -10.18 5.16 -2.03
C MET A 68 -11.68 5.45 -1.84
N LEU A 69 -12.09 6.64 -1.40
CA LEU A 69 -13.52 6.98 -1.26
C LEU A 69 -14.15 7.50 -2.56
N GLU A 70 -13.34 7.94 -3.53
CA GLU A 70 -13.80 8.43 -4.83
C GLU A 70 -14.61 7.35 -5.56
N GLU A 71 -15.64 7.75 -6.29
CA GLU A 71 -16.55 6.81 -6.98
C GLU A 71 -15.81 5.88 -7.95
N LYS A 72 -14.79 6.40 -8.64
CA LYS A 72 -13.96 5.63 -9.57
C LYS A 72 -13.26 4.43 -8.91
N SER A 73 -12.99 4.49 -7.61
CA SER A 73 -12.36 3.39 -6.86
C SER A 73 -13.34 2.27 -6.49
N TRP A 74 -14.65 2.48 -6.70
CA TRP A 74 -15.71 1.51 -6.43
C TRP A 74 -16.44 1.06 -7.68
N SER A 75 -15.82 1.26 -8.84
CA SER A 75 -16.33 0.81 -10.13
C SER A 75 -15.25 0.04 -10.89
N ASP A 76 -15.67 -0.93 -11.72
CA ASP A 76 -14.76 -1.62 -12.64
C ASP A 76 -14.41 -0.73 -13.85
N ALA A 77 -13.56 -1.23 -14.75
CA ALA A 77 -13.15 -0.52 -15.97
C ALA A 77 -14.33 -0.18 -16.92
N ASN A 78 -15.49 -0.82 -16.74
CA ASN A 78 -16.70 -0.59 -17.51
C ASN A 78 -17.71 0.30 -16.75
N GLY A 79 -17.33 0.86 -15.60
CA GLY A 79 -18.18 1.69 -14.77
C GLY A 79 -19.22 0.91 -13.94
N LYS A 80 -19.13 -0.42 -13.86
CA LYS A 80 -20.04 -1.22 -13.03
C LYS A 80 -19.62 -1.17 -11.56
N PRO A 81 -20.56 -1.08 -10.60
CA PRO A 81 -20.23 -1.08 -9.18
C PRO A 81 -19.42 -2.31 -8.77
N CYS A 82 -18.45 -2.10 -7.88
CA CYS A 82 -17.63 -3.16 -7.31
C CYS A 82 -18.51 -4.15 -6.53
N VAL A 83 -18.35 -5.45 -6.79
CA VAL A 83 -19.07 -6.51 -6.08
C VAL A 83 -18.11 -7.22 -5.16
N PHE A 84 -18.47 -7.30 -3.89
CA PHE A 84 -17.72 -8.06 -2.90
C PHE A 84 -18.32 -9.44 -2.69
N SER A 85 -17.45 -10.42 -2.46
CA SER A 85 -17.85 -11.64 -1.74
C SER A 85 -17.80 -11.39 -0.23
N TYR A 86 -18.44 -12.26 0.56
CA TYR A 86 -18.41 -12.18 2.03
C TYR A 86 -16.97 -12.18 2.58
N LYS A 87 -16.15 -13.10 2.08
CA LYS A 87 -14.73 -13.16 2.43
C LYS A 87 -13.98 -11.89 1.97
N GLY A 88 -14.27 -11.40 0.77
CA GLY A 88 -13.61 -10.23 0.20
C GLY A 88 -13.88 -8.94 0.99
N VAL A 89 -15.13 -8.69 1.38
CA VAL A 89 -15.46 -7.49 2.16
C VAL A 89 -14.80 -7.51 3.54
N HIS A 90 -14.80 -8.68 4.20
CA HIS A 90 -14.18 -8.83 5.51
C HIS A 90 -12.65 -8.75 5.42
N GLN A 91 -12.04 -9.25 4.34
CA GLN A 91 -10.60 -9.12 4.11
C GLN A 91 -10.20 -7.66 3.92
N LEU A 92 -10.96 -6.87 3.15
CA LEU A 92 -10.69 -5.44 2.98
C LEU A 92 -10.70 -4.67 4.30
N VAL A 93 -11.64 -4.99 5.20
CA VAL A 93 -11.69 -4.41 6.54
C VAL A 93 -10.48 -4.83 7.37
N LEU A 94 -10.10 -6.11 7.33
CA LEU A 94 -8.92 -6.62 8.02
C LEU A 94 -7.64 -5.95 7.52
N ASP A 95 -7.45 -5.85 6.20
CA ASP A 95 -6.27 -5.23 5.58
C ASP A 95 -6.16 -3.76 5.94
N THR A 96 -7.30 -3.05 5.97
CA THR A 96 -7.35 -1.65 6.39
C THR A 96 -6.91 -1.49 7.85
N HIS A 97 -7.47 -2.26 8.77
CA HIS A 97 -7.09 -2.20 10.19
C HIS A 97 -5.65 -2.63 10.43
N PHE A 98 -5.19 -3.65 9.71
CA PHE A 98 -3.82 -4.13 9.77
C PHE A 98 -2.83 -3.06 9.29
N PHE A 99 -3.11 -2.42 8.15
CA PHE A 99 -2.31 -1.31 7.62
C PHE A 99 -2.24 -0.14 8.61
N LEU A 100 -3.36 0.28 9.19
CA LEU A 100 -3.39 1.36 10.18
C LEU A 100 -2.55 1.01 11.42
N LYS A 101 -2.64 -0.23 11.93
CA LYS A 101 -1.81 -0.66 13.07
C LYS A 101 -0.32 -0.70 12.70
N LEU A 102 0.04 -1.09 11.48
CA LEU A 102 1.43 -1.08 11.02
C LEU A 102 2.00 0.33 10.89
N CYS A 103 1.23 1.26 10.32
CA CYS A 103 1.68 2.65 10.13
C CYS A 103 1.76 3.43 11.45
N GLY A 104 1.13 2.95 12.52
CA GLY A 104 1.34 3.44 13.89
C GLY A 104 1.22 4.95 14.02
N ASN A 105 2.32 5.60 14.38
CA ASN A 105 2.42 7.05 14.61
C ASN A 105 2.26 7.91 13.34
N LEU A 106 2.41 7.31 12.15
CA LEU A 106 2.20 8.00 10.88
C LEU A 106 0.71 8.18 10.57
N VAL A 107 -0.17 7.45 11.25
CA VAL A 107 -1.61 7.51 10.98
C VAL A 107 -2.21 8.74 11.67
N SER A 108 -2.69 9.68 10.85
CA SER A 108 -3.41 10.85 11.34
C SER A 108 -4.81 10.49 11.89
N LYS A 109 -5.42 11.41 12.64
CA LYS A 109 -6.84 11.30 13.02
C LYS A 109 -7.75 11.30 11.79
N ASN A 110 -7.37 12.02 10.74
CA ASN A 110 -8.13 12.11 9.52
C ASN A 110 -8.02 10.80 8.70
N ALA A 111 -6.84 10.19 8.58
CA ALA A 111 -6.65 8.86 8.00
C ALA A 111 -7.56 7.82 8.68
N ASN A 112 -7.58 7.76 10.02
CA ASN A 112 -8.47 6.87 10.76
C ASN A 112 -9.94 7.07 10.39
N ARG A 113 -10.39 8.34 10.33
CA ARG A 113 -11.76 8.68 9.96
C ARG A 113 -12.08 8.27 8.52
N LEU A 114 -11.18 8.49 7.58
CA LEU A 114 -11.37 8.14 6.17
C LEU A 114 -11.37 6.62 5.98
N ALA A 115 -10.45 5.90 6.63
CA ALA A 115 -10.39 4.45 6.64
C ALA A 115 -11.68 3.81 7.17
N ASN A 116 -12.26 4.35 8.26
CA ASN A 116 -13.56 3.90 8.76
C ASN A 116 -14.66 4.05 7.70
N LYS A 117 -14.69 5.18 6.98
CA LYS A 117 -15.65 5.37 5.88
C LYS A 117 -15.46 4.37 4.74
N VAL A 118 -14.21 4.00 4.42
CA VAL A 118 -13.91 2.96 3.42
C VAL A 118 -14.47 1.62 3.88
N CYS A 119 -14.23 1.22 5.13
CA CYS A 119 -14.77 -0.01 5.72
C CYS A 119 -16.31 -0.02 5.74
N GLU A 120 -16.94 1.09 6.15
CA GLU A 120 -18.40 1.21 6.17
C GLU A 120 -18.99 1.14 4.75
N LYS A 121 -18.35 1.78 3.77
CA LYS A 121 -18.79 1.78 2.37
C LYS A 121 -18.72 0.37 1.79
N SER A 122 -17.62 -0.37 2.01
CA SER A 122 -17.49 -1.74 1.50
C SER A 122 -18.51 -2.69 2.13
N LEU A 123 -18.70 -2.63 3.45
CA LEU A 123 -19.70 -3.43 4.16
C LEU A 123 -21.11 -3.10 3.67
N ARG A 124 -21.42 -1.81 3.50
CA ARG A 124 -22.72 -1.38 2.95
C ARG A 124 -22.95 -1.96 1.56
N ILE A 125 -22.00 -1.86 0.65
CA ILE A 125 -22.10 -2.39 -0.72
C ILE A 125 -22.39 -3.89 -0.70
N TYR A 126 -21.67 -4.64 0.12
CA TYR A 126 -21.85 -6.09 0.24
C TYR A 126 -23.24 -6.44 0.79
N PHE A 127 -23.62 -5.92 1.97
CA PHE A 127 -24.88 -6.27 2.63
C PHE A 127 -26.12 -5.69 1.91
N SER A 128 -25.99 -4.57 1.19
CA SER A 128 -27.07 -4.06 0.35
C SER A 128 -27.34 -4.95 -0.85
N SER A 129 -26.29 -5.58 -1.39
CA SER A 129 -26.37 -6.46 -2.56
C SER A 129 -26.74 -7.91 -2.19
N ASN A 130 -26.50 -8.32 -0.94
CA ASN A 130 -26.66 -9.70 -0.47
C ASN A 130 -27.64 -9.79 0.71
N LYS A 131 -28.80 -9.15 0.63
CA LYS A 131 -29.80 -9.10 1.72
C LYS A 131 -30.29 -10.49 2.19
N SER A 132 -30.16 -11.49 1.33
CA SER A 132 -30.66 -12.86 1.57
C SER A 132 -29.58 -13.83 2.05
N SER A 133 -28.30 -13.42 2.16
CA SER A 133 -27.20 -14.38 2.32
C SER A 133 -27.18 -15.10 3.68
N GLY A 134 -27.93 -14.62 4.69
CA GLY A 134 -27.90 -15.18 6.05
C GLY A 134 -26.54 -15.07 6.75
N GLU A 135 -25.51 -14.55 6.05
CA GLU A 135 -24.15 -14.40 6.55
C GLU A 135 -24.10 -13.20 7.51
N PRO A 136 -23.62 -13.38 8.75
CA PRO A 136 -23.67 -12.33 9.75
C PRO A 136 -22.56 -11.29 9.52
N MET A 137 -22.82 -10.04 9.90
CA MET A 137 -21.76 -9.05 10.01
C MET A 137 -20.85 -9.36 11.18
N MET A 138 -19.54 -9.35 10.95
CA MET A 138 -18.55 -9.55 12.01
C MET A 138 -18.47 -8.33 12.94
N GLY A 139 -18.38 -8.60 14.24
CA GLY A 139 -18.20 -7.56 15.26
C GLY A 139 -16.77 -7.04 15.35
N ARG A 140 -16.60 -5.87 15.97
CA ARG A 140 -15.30 -5.21 16.17
C ARG A 140 -14.24 -6.14 16.78
N THR A 141 -14.60 -6.83 17.87
CA THR A 141 -13.70 -7.74 18.59
C THR A 141 -13.15 -8.85 17.70
N TRP A 142 -13.93 -9.33 16.74
CA TRP A 142 -13.51 -10.37 15.80
C TRP A 142 -12.41 -9.87 14.85
N TYR A 143 -12.51 -8.62 14.40
CA TYR A 143 -11.49 -8.00 13.54
C TYR A 143 -10.22 -7.71 14.34
N ASP A 144 -10.36 -7.11 15.53
CA ASP A 144 -9.22 -6.74 16.37
C ASP A 144 -8.36 -7.97 16.73
N GLN A 145 -9.00 -9.09 17.13
CA GLN A 145 -8.32 -10.35 17.43
C GLN A 145 -7.55 -10.90 16.22
N ARG A 146 -8.10 -10.80 15.01
CA ARG A 146 -7.43 -11.30 13.80
C ARG A 146 -6.25 -10.44 13.39
N VAL A 147 -6.39 -9.12 13.49
CA VAL A 147 -5.30 -8.19 13.21
C VAL A 147 -4.18 -8.39 14.22
N GLU A 148 -4.50 -8.52 15.51
CA GLU A 148 -3.50 -8.80 16.56
C GLU A 148 -2.79 -10.13 16.34
N LYS A 149 -3.53 -11.18 15.99
CA LYS A 149 -2.93 -12.47 15.64
C LYS A 149 -2.01 -12.35 14.42
N ALA A 150 -2.42 -11.60 13.39
CA ALA A 150 -1.60 -11.39 12.19
C ALA A 150 -0.30 -10.63 12.52
N ILE A 151 -0.39 -9.56 13.31
CA ILE A 151 0.79 -8.79 13.77
C ILE A 151 1.70 -9.65 14.65
N SER A 152 1.14 -10.43 15.57
CA SER A 152 1.92 -11.33 16.43
C SER A 152 2.62 -12.42 15.60
N ASN A 153 1.98 -12.93 14.57
CA ASN A 153 2.55 -13.94 13.67
C ASN A 153 3.69 -13.37 12.81
N LEU A 154 3.69 -12.06 12.55
CA LEU A 154 4.79 -11.34 11.89
C LEU A 154 5.97 -11.07 12.84
N GLY A 155 5.89 -11.49 14.11
CA GLY A 155 6.84 -11.15 15.16
C GLY A 155 8.27 -11.70 14.98
N LYS A 156 9.16 -10.83 14.47
CA LYS A 156 10.53 -10.49 14.97
C LYS A 156 11.22 -9.49 14.03
N ASP A 157 10.81 -9.42 12.76
CA ASP A 157 11.48 -8.62 11.72
C ASP A 157 10.95 -7.18 11.56
N PHE A 158 9.81 -6.84 12.19
CA PHE A 158 9.10 -5.57 11.96
C PHE A 158 9.25 -4.50 13.04
N VAL A 159 9.86 -4.81 14.20
CA VAL A 159 9.96 -3.87 15.35
C VAL A 159 10.88 -2.66 15.05
N SER A 160 11.55 -2.61 13.90
CA SER A 160 12.50 -1.55 13.52
C SER A 160 11.91 -0.39 12.71
N PHE A 161 10.68 -0.45 12.20
CA PHE A 161 10.13 0.63 11.35
C PHE A 161 9.49 1.81 12.10
N GLY A 162 9.39 1.73 13.42
CA GLY A 162 8.70 2.72 14.26
C GLY A 162 9.53 3.36 15.37
N LYS A 163 10.87 3.27 15.32
CA LYS A 163 11.78 4.00 16.21
C LYS A 163 12.50 5.11 15.47
#